data_AF-A0A8T0UKD3-F1
#
_entry.id   AF-A0A8T0UKD3-F1
#
_cell.length_a   1.000
_cell.length_b   1.000
_cell.length_c   1.000
_cell.angle_alpha   90.00
_cell.angle_beta   90.00
_cell.angle_gamma   90.00
#
_symmetry.space_group_name_H-M   'P 1'
#
loop_
_entity.id
_entity.type
_entity.pdbx_description
1 polymer ?
#
loop_
_entity_poly.entity_id
_entity_poly.type
_entity_poly.pdbx_seq_one_letter_code
_entity_poly.pdbx_strand_id
1 'polypeptide(L)'
;MIKPDGVQRGLVGEIISRFEKKGFLLKGLKLYQCSKDLAQAWEGDGVVASARKLIGATNPLQAEPGTIRGDLAVRTGRNVVHGSDSPDNGKREISLWFKEGELCQWESVQIPWLVE
;
A
#
# COMPACT_ATOMS: atom_id res chain seq x y z
N MET A 1 2.85 3.14 0.52
CA MET A 1 3.40 4.26 -0.27
C MET A 1 3.98 3.73 -1.57
N ILE A 2 3.55 4.27 -2.70
CA ILE A 2 4.11 3.94 -4.03
C ILE A 2 5.30 4.88 -4.27
N LYS A 3 6.47 4.30 -4.55
CA LYS A 3 7.76 4.98 -4.73
C LYS A 3 7.88 5.68 -6.12
N PRO A 4 8.95 6.46 -6.42
CA PRO A 4 8.95 7.37 -7.56
C PRO A 4 8.93 6.56 -8.85
N ASP A 5 9.63 5.43 -8.82
CA ASP A 5 9.72 4.44 -9.88
C ASP A 5 8.36 3.81 -10.18
N GLY A 6 7.55 3.54 -9.16
CA GLY A 6 6.17 3.04 -9.34
C GLY A 6 5.27 4.08 -10.00
N VAL A 7 5.35 5.34 -9.56
CA VAL A 7 4.57 6.44 -10.13
C VAL A 7 4.98 6.72 -11.58
N GLN A 8 6.28 6.84 -11.85
CA GLN A 8 6.81 7.13 -13.19
C GLN A 8 6.52 6.04 -14.22
N ARG A 9 6.31 4.80 -13.77
CA ARG A 9 5.95 3.66 -14.63
C ARG A 9 4.44 3.51 -14.81
N GLY A 10 3.63 4.41 -14.27
CA GLY A 10 2.17 4.34 -14.37
C GLY A 10 1.54 3.18 -13.58
N LEU A 11 2.24 2.64 -12.57
CA LEU A 11 1.79 1.46 -11.81
C LEU A 11 0.79 1.79 -10.70
N VAL A 12 0.43 3.07 -10.53
CA VAL A 12 -0.45 3.53 -9.44
C VAL A 12 -1.81 2.82 -9.47
N GLY A 13 -2.46 2.79 -10.64
CA GLY A 13 -3.76 2.14 -10.81
C GLY A 13 -3.70 0.64 -10.57
N GLU A 14 -2.73 -0.06 -11.18
CA GLU A 14 -2.55 -1.50 -11.01
C GLU A 14 -2.33 -1.89 -9.54
N ILE A 15 -1.50 -1.13 -8.82
CA ILE A 15 -1.24 -1.39 -7.39
C ILE A 15 -2.52 -1.19 -6.59
N ILE A 16 -3.22 -0.06 -6.77
CA ILE A 16 -4.49 0.22 -6.07
C ILE A 16 -5.52 -0.88 -6.35
N SER A 17 -5.70 -1.27 -7.61
CA SER A 17 -6.67 -2.29 -8.01
C SER A 17 -6.38 -3.65 -7.38
N ARG A 18 -5.11 -4.01 -7.11
CA ARG A 18 -4.80 -5.26 -6.39
C ARG A 18 -5.26 -5.21 -4.93
N PHE A 19 -5.15 -4.06 -4.26
CA PHE A 19 -5.65 -3.91 -2.89
C PHE A 19 -7.18 -3.90 -2.85
N GLU A 20 -7.84 -3.22 -3.78
CA GLU A 20 -9.30 -3.20 -3.90
C GLU A 20 -9.88 -4.58 -4.19
N LYS A 21 -9.32 -5.33 -5.16
CA LYS A 21 -9.74 -6.70 -5.48
C LYS A 21 -9.61 -7.66 -4.31
N LYS A 22 -8.72 -7.37 -3.35
CA LYS A 22 -8.52 -8.17 -2.15
C LYS A 22 -9.53 -7.83 -1.03
N GLY A 23 -10.37 -6.81 -1.22
CA GLY A 23 -11.38 -6.39 -0.25
C GLY A 23 -10.91 -5.32 0.74
N PHE A 24 -9.72 -4.73 0.54
CA PHE A 24 -9.26 -3.66 1.43
C PHE A 24 -9.92 -2.32 1.10
N LEU A 25 -10.21 -1.56 2.15
CA LEU A 25 -10.84 -0.25 2.01
C LEU A 25 -9.77 0.85 1.96
N LEU A 26 -9.78 1.62 0.88
CA LEU A 26 -8.94 2.80 0.74
C LEU A 26 -9.48 3.91 1.64
N LYS A 27 -8.75 4.24 2.71
CA LYS A 27 -9.14 5.30 3.67
C LYS A 27 -8.48 6.64 3.39
N GLY A 28 -7.32 6.63 2.77
CA GLY A 28 -6.58 7.84 2.46
C GLY A 28 -5.71 7.67 1.24
N LEU A 29 -5.86 8.57 0.28
CA LEU A 29 -5.01 8.70 -0.88
C LEU A 29 -4.57 10.15 -0.95
N LYS A 30 -3.28 10.40 -0.75
CA LYS A 30 -2.74 11.75 -0.81
C LYS A 30 -1.59 11.81 -1.80
N LEU A 31 -1.76 12.66 -2.82
CA LEU A 31 -0.67 13.08 -3.68
C LEU A 31 -0.07 14.34 -3.06
N TYR A 32 1.08 14.18 -2.38
CA TYR A 32 1.84 15.29 -1.83
C TYR A 32 3.07 15.55 -2.71
N GLN A 33 3.33 16.80 -3.03
CA GLN A 33 4.51 17.18 -3.81
C GLN A 33 5.67 17.49 -2.86
N CYS A 34 6.35 16.43 -2.43
CA CYS A 34 7.69 16.49 -1.86
C CYS A 34 8.48 15.43 -2.61
N SER A 35 9.29 15.83 -3.60
CA SER A 35 10.04 14.95 -4.52
C SER A 35 9.53 13.48 -4.62
N LYS A 36 8.46 13.31 -5.41
CA LYS A 36 7.95 12.11 -6.14
C LYS A 36 7.06 11.00 -5.51
N ASP A 37 6.69 10.93 -4.22
CA ASP A 37 6.03 9.68 -3.70
C ASP A 37 4.63 9.80 -3.09
N LEU A 38 3.72 8.95 -3.58
CA LEU A 38 2.29 8.88 -3.23
C LEU A 38 2.07 8.03 -1.97
N ALA A 39 1.68 8.65 -0.86
CA ALA A 39 1.32 7.97 0.38
C ALA A 39 -0.15 7.49 0.33
N GLN A 40 -0.39 6.29 0.84
CA GLN A 40 -1.71 5.66 0.92
C GLN A 40 -1.89 5.01 2.29
N ALA A 41 -3.10 5.09 2.83
CA ALA A 41 -3.50 4.45 4.08
C ALA A 41 -4.68 3.49 3.82
N TRP A 42 -4.55 2.26 4.31
CA TRP A 42 -5.49 1.15 4.12
C TRP A 42 -5.97 0.64 5.47
N GLU A 43 -7.25 0.29 5.56
CA GLU A 43 -7.88 -0.27 6.75
C GLU A 43 -8.44 -1.67 6.47
N GLY A 44 -8.38 -2.54 7.48
CA GLY A 44 -8.92 -3.90 7.45
C GLY A 44 -8.22 -4.82 8.44
N ASP A 45 -8.86 -5.95 8.74
CA ASP A 45 -8.32 -6.94 9.68
C ASP A 45 -7.05 -7.58 9.13
N GLY A 46 -5.99 -7.58 9.96
CA GLY A 46 -4.69 -8.10 9.56
C GLY A 46 -4.04 -7.37 8.37
N VAL A 47 -4.48 -6.14 8.04
CA VAL A 47 -4.04 -5.40 6.84
C VAL A 47 -2.53 -5.29 6.73
N VAL A 48 -1.81 -5.04 7.84
CA VAL A 48 -0.35 -4.91 7.82
C VAL A 48 0.31 -6.21 7.37
N ALA A 49 -0.01 -7.32 8.04
CA ALA A 49 0.58 -8.62 7.72
C ALA A 49 0.21 -9.07 6.29
N SER A 50 -1.04 -8.85 5.91
CA SER A 50 -1.55 -9.23 4.58
C SER A 50 -0.97 -8.37 3.46
N ALA A 51 -0.78 -7.06 3.69
CA ALA A 51 -0.11 -6.14 2.78
C ALA A 51 1.37 -6.51 2.62
N ARG A 52 2.08 -6.86 3.70
CA ARG A 52 3.48 -7.31 3.62
C ARG A 52 3.64 -8.58 2.79
N LYS A 53 2.72 -9.54 2.93
CA LYS A 53 2.68 -10.74 2.09
C LYS A 53 2.43 -10.40 0.62
N LEU A 54 1.48 -9.51 0.33
CA LEU A 54 1.17 -9.07 -1.04
C LEU A 54 2.33 -8.30 -1.69
N ILE A 55 3.03 -7.46 -0.92
CA ILE A 55 4.18 -6.68 -1.38
C ILE A 55 5.35 -7.61 -1.75
N GLY A 56 5.58 -8.67 -0.98
CA GLY A 56 6.70 -9.59 -1.16
C GLY A 56 8.00 -9.13 -0.48
N ALA A 57 9.01 -9.99 -0.54
CA ALA A 57 10.29 -9.79 0.13
C ALA A 57 10.96 -8.45 -0.23
N THR A 58 11.73 -7.87 0.70
CA THR A 58 12.41 -6.57 0.48
C THR A 58 13.38 -6.61 -0.70
N ASN A 59 14.10 -7.72 -0.86
CA ASN A 59 14.90 -8.03 -2.03
C ASN A 59 13.99 -8.64 -3.12
N PRO A 60 13.78 -7.97 -4.27
CA PRO A 60 12.90 -8.48 -5.32
C PRO A 60 13.31 -9.84 -5.88
N LEU A 61 14.61 -10.17 -5.88
CA LEU A 61 15.12 -11.47 -6.36
C LEU A 61 14.72 -12.64 -5.44
N GLN A 62 14.24 -12.35 -4.24
CA GLN A 62 13.73 -13.32 -3.27
C GLN A 62 12.21 -13.17 -3.08
N ALA A 63 11.56 -12.33 -3.86
CA ALA A 63 10.12 -12.13 -3.80
C ALA A 63 9.43 -13.14 -4.72
N GLU A 64 8.41 -13.82 -4.20
CA GLU A 64 7.68 -14.84 -4.95
C GLU A 64 6.92 -14.23 -6.16
N PRO A 65 6.81 -14.95 -7.28
CA PRO A 65 5.91 -14.57 -8.38
C PRO A 65 4.47 -14.34 -7.89
N GLY A 66 3.81 -13.31 -8.41
CA GLY A 66 2.50 -12.85 -7.97
C GLY A 66 2.53 -11.80 -6.85
N THR A 67 3.68 -11.59 -6.20
CA THR A 67 3.89 -10.46 -5.29
C THR A 67 4.25 -9.20 -6.06
N ILE A 68 3.95 -8.02 -5.52
CA ILE A 68 4.23 -6.74 -6.20
C ILE A 68 5.72 -6.62 -6.56
N ARG A 69 6.62 -6.99 -5.63
CA ARG A 69 8.06 -6.90 -5.88
C ARG A 69 8.58 -8.01 -6.79
N GLY A 70 8.05 -9.23 -6.69
CA GLY A 70 8.42 -10.33 -7.58
C GLY A 70 8.05 -10.03 -9.03
N ASP A 71 6.88 -9.43 -9.25
CA ASP A 71 6.39 -9.12 -10.60
C ASP A 71 7.01 -7.84 -11.18
N LEU A 72 7.28 -6.82 -10.35
CA LEU A 72 7.52 -5.46 -10.84
C LEU A 72 8.90 -4.87 -10.48
N ALA A 73 9.74 -5.56 -9.71
CA ALA A 73 11.04 -5.04 -9.29
C ALA A 73 12.19 -6.02 -9.54
N VAL A 74 13.41 -5.48 -9.69
CA VAL A 74 14.63 -6.30 -9.95
C VAL A 74 15.71 -6.06 -8.90
N ARG A 75 15.84 -4.83 -8.38
CA ARG A 75 16.89 -4.46 -7.40
C ARG A 75 16.28 -3.82 -6.15
N THR A 76 16.87 -4.08 -4.99
CA THR A 76 16.40 -3.56 -3.69
C THR A 76 16.31 -2.04 -3.64
N GLY A 77 17.26 -1.32 -4.26
CA GLY A 77 17.24 0.14 -4.32
C GLY A 77 16.08 0.74 -5.12
N ARG A 78 15.37 -0.08 -5.91
CA ARG A 78 14.20 0.32 -6.73
C ARG A 78 13.13 -0.78 -6.66
N ASN A 79 12.58 -0.97 -5.45
CA ASN A 79 11.63 -2.04 -5.14
C ASN A 79 10.16 -1.58 -5.07
N VAL A 80 9.81 -0.52 -5.80
CA VAL A 80 8.44 -0.09 -6.18
C VAL A 80 7.53 0.41 -5.05
N VAL A 81 7.48 -0.25 -3.90
CA VAL A 81 6.49 0.03 -2.84
C VAL A 81 7.08 -0.14 -1.45
N HIS A 82 6.64 0.72 -0.52
CA HIS A 82 6.82 0.59 0.93
C HIS A 82 5.50 0.24 1.60
N GLY A 83 5.57 -0.64 2.60
CA GLY A 83 4.47 -0.95 3.50
C GLY A 83 5.00 -1.24 4.89
N SER A 84 4.29 -0.74 5.90
CA SER A 84 4.62 -0.85 7.32
C SER A 84 4.82 -2.32 7.73
N ASP A 85 5.73 -2.55 8.66
CA ASP A 85 6.14 -3.87 9.14
C ASP A 85 5.34 -4.35 10.36
N SER A 86 4.75 -3.44 11.13
CA SER A 86 3.88 -3.74 12.27
C SER A 86 2.70 -2.76 12.37
N PRO A 87 1.60 -3.13 13.06
CA PRO A 87 0.48 -2.22 13.32
C PRO A 87 0.89 -0.93 14.04
N ASP A 88 1.79 -1.01 15.02
CA ASP A 88 2.26 0.15 15.77
C ASP A 88 3.10 1.09 14.90
N ASN A 89 3.97 0.54 14.05
CA ASN A 89 4.71 1.33 13.08
C ASN A 89 3.78 1.92 12.02
N GLY A 90 2.75 1.18 11.59
CA GLY A 90 1.72 1.69 10.69
C GLY A 90 1.02 2.93 11.24
N LYS A 91 0.60 2.92 12.51
CA LYS A 91 -0.01 4.09 13.16
C LYS A 91 0.94 5.28 13.21
N ARG A 92 2.21 5.05 13.57
CA ARG A 92 3.25 6.10 13.59
C ARG A 92 3.50 6.67 12.21
N GLU A 93 3.69 5.82 11.20
CA GLU A 93 3.89 6.25 9.81
C GLU A 93 2.69 7.06 9.32
N ILE A 94 1.45 6.61 9.56
CA ILE A 94 0.24 7.35 9.19
C ILE A 94 0.25 8.76 9.79
N SER A 95 0.57 8.92 11.08
CA SER A 95 0.64 10.25 11.72
C SER A 95 1.73 11.17 11.16
N LEU A 96 2.79 10.61 10.56
CA LEU A 96 3.84 11.39 9.90
C LEU A 96 3.41 11.87 8.52
N TRP A 97 2.65 11.04 7.79
CA TRP A 97 2.29 11.30 6.39
C TRP A 97 0.94 12.00 6.21
N PHE A 98 0.02 11.81 7.14
CA PHE A 98 -1.35 12.33 7.09
C PHE A 98 -1.62 13.20 8.32
N LYS A 99 -2.08 14.43 8.08
CA LYS A 99 -2.56 15.35 9.12
C LYS A 99 -3.97 14.96 9.55
N GLU A 100 -4.39 15.52 10.68
CA GLU A 100 -5.77 15.41 11.15
C GLU A 100 -6.76 15.89 10.07
N GLY A 101 -7.80 15.09 9.82
CA GLY A 101 -8.80 15.36 8.78
C GLY A 101 -8.42 14.93 7.35
N GLU A 102 -7.18 14.48 7.10
CA GLU A 102 -6.77 14.03 5.75
C GLU A 102 -7.12 12.57 5.45
N LEU A 103 -7.55 11.81 6.47
CA LEU A 103 -8.06 10.45 6.30
C LEU A 103 -9.58 10.51 6.11
N CYS A 104 -10.06 10.00 4.98
CA CYS A 104 -11.46 9.95 4.67
C CYS A 104 -12.15 8.85 5.48
N GLN A 105 -13.18 9.24 6.23
CA GLN A 105 -14.05 8.29 6.93
C GLN A 105 -15.24 7.98 6.04
N TRP A 106 -15.35 6.73 5.62
CA TRP A 106 -16.49 6.20 4.90
C TRP A 106 -16.64 4.70 5.21
N GLU A 107 -17.85 4.20 5.00
CA GLU A 107 -18.21 2.79 5.17
C GLU A 107 -18.49 2.19 3.80
N SER A 108 -17.84 1.06 3.49
CA SER A 108 -18.05 0.40 2.21
C SER A 108 -19.33 -0.43 2.24
N VAL A 109 -20.18 -0.23 1.24
CA VAL A 109 -21.38 -1.05 1.01
C VAL A 109 -21.06 -2.54 0.82
N GLN A 110 -19.80 -2.88 0.58
CA GLN A 110 -19.33 -4.25 0.42
C GLN A 110 -19.01 -4.95 1.75
N ILE A 111 -18.92 -4.22 2.88
CA ILE A 111 -18.55 -4.80 4.18
C ILE A 111 -19.36 -6.05 4.54
N PRO A 112 -20.71 -6.07 4.37
CA PRO A 112 -21.52 -7.27 4.68
C PRO A 112 -21.17 -8.52 3.85
N TRP A 113 -20.40 -8.37 2.77
CA TRP A 113 -19.99 -9.45 1.87
C TRP A 113 -18.50 -9.80 2.00
N LEU A 114 -17.74 -9.04 2.78
CA LEU A 114 -16.29 -9.18 2.94
C LEU A 114 -15.90 -9.70 4.32
N VAL A 115 -16.72 -9.45 5.33
CA VAL A 115 -16.48 -9.80 6.73
C VAL A 115 -17.75 -10.41 7.31
N GLU A 116 -17.61 -11.51 8.07
CA GLU A 116 -18.72 -12.20 8.76
C GLU A 116 -19.10 -11.52 10.09
#